data_AF-A0A357HDX7-F1
#
_entry.id   AF-A0A357HDX7-F1
#
_cell.length_a   1.000
_cell.length_b   1.000
_cell.length_c   1.000
_cell.angle_alpha   90.00
_cell.angle_beta   90.00
_cell.angle_gamma   90.00
#
_symmetry.space_group_name_H-M   'P 1'
#
loop_
_entity.id
_entity.type
_entity.pdbx_description
1 polymer ?
#
loop_
_entity_poly.entity_id
_entity_poly.type
_entity_poly.pdbx_seq_one_letter_code
_entity_poly.pdbx_strand_id
1 'polypeptide(L)'
;MKSLLKAIRSSEDLTCLFNFCENNGIEMSRKGYAITLENIQTGVINWGGYGSSFSIGPNLFNYLTLKYPDGDPPRGKTFAHVKMIFNGDLKNNDTEEVIQRIEKLGGLVVQNIDKKINLIVNGKDANKQLVKKAEKLNHVLILDEKRFIEILPAIRKKPIKRKVKPRKDLPNTVDKKVLNNLKKLFISRDNDLISQGLEMFRSLENADVSKYFLDEVQYATKADGRLIPNPIFSGTAPAQPYLNYALLGVIAYAPDDCEIANNLKNSVKFLDIETTISSPLAAFQNLESLDLSNSEGLEDLDGIASLKK
;
A
#
# COMPACT_ATOMS: atom_id res chain seq x y z
N MET A 1 19.93 -0.10 2.38
CA MET A 1 19.87 -1.55 2.18
C MET A 1 18.45 -2.03 1.96
N LYS A 2 17.45 -1.36 2.54
CA LYS A 2 16.03 -1.67 2.31
C LYS A 2 15.63 -1.79 0.82
N SER A 3 16.24 -1.02 -0.08
CA SER A 3 16.02 -1.18 -1.53
C SER A 3 16.47 -2.53 -2.09
N LEU A 4 17.48 -3.18 -1.51
CA LEU A 4 17.98 -4.50 -1.96
C LEU A 4 16.98 -5.63 -1.68
N LEU A 5 16.13 -5.49 -0.67
CA LEU A 5 15.06 -6.48 -0.39
C LEU A 5 14.09 -6.65 -1.57
N LYS A 6 13.94 -5.61 -2.40
CA LYS A 6 13.13 -5.64 -3.62
C LYS A 6 13.81 -6.34 -4.80
N ALA A 7 15.13 -6.52 -4.73
CA ALA A 7 15.90 -7.17 -5.77
C ALA A 7 15.86 -8.70 -5.66
N ILE A 8 15.43 -9.23 -4.51
CA ILE A 8 15.48 -10.67 -4.22
C ILE A 8 14.48 -11.41 -5.10
N ARG A 9 15.01 -12.32 -5.93
CA ARG A 9 14.20 -13.19 -6.80
C ARG A 9 14.54 -14.67 -6.64
N SER A 10 15.65 -15.01 -5.98
CA SER A 10 16.04 -16.40 -5.71
C SER A 10 16.50 -16.62 -4.26
N SER A 11 16.69 -17.89 -3.90
CA SER A 11 17.28 -18.29 -2.62
C SER A 11 18.76 -17.89 -2.52
N GLU A 12 19.49 -17.85 -3.63
CA GLU A 12 20.87 -17.35 -3.62
C GLU A 12 20.94 -15.85 -3.31
N ASP A 13 20.06 -15.04 -3.90
CA ASP A 13 19.96 -13.59 -3.62
C ASP A 13 19.69 -13.35 -2.13
N LEU A 14 18.77 -14.14 -1.56
CA LEU A 14 18.41 -14.07 -0.16
C LEU A 14 19.59 -14.46 0.73
N THR A 15 20.27 -15.56 0.41
CA THR A 15 21.45 -16.04 1.15
C THR A 15 22.57 -15.00 1.16
N CYS A 16 22.85 -14.37 0.02
CA CYS A 16 23.84 -13.31 -0.07
C CYS A 16 23.49 -12.12 0.84
N LEU A 17 22.23 -11.71 0.88
CA LEU A 17 21.81 -10.60 1.73
C LEU A 17 21.91 -10.93 3.22
N PHE A 18 21.50 -12.14 3.62
CA PHE A 18 21.61 -12.60 5.01
C PHE A 18 23.07 -12.67 5.47
N ASN A 19 23.94 -13.28 4.65
CA ASN A 19 25.37 -13.32 4.92
C ASN A 19 25.95 -11.91 5.10
N PHE A 20 25.52 -10.95 4.28
CA PHE A 20 25.93 -9.56 4.47
C PHE A 20 25.45 -8.98 5.80
N CYS A 21 24.18 -9.19 6.14
CA CYS A 21 23.59 -8.67 7.37
C CYS A 21 24.27 -9.25 8.61
N GLU A 22 24.46 -10.57 8.66
CA GLU A 22 25.14 -11.26 9.76
C GLU A 22 26.59 -10.77 9.93
N ASN A 23 27.34 -10.68 8.84
CA ASN A 23 28.74 -10.19 8.86
C ASN A 23 28.89 -8.73 9.32
N ASN A 24 27.80 -7.93 9.29
CA ASN A 24 27.81 -6.52 9.68
C ASN A 24 26.92 -6.24 10.91
N GLY A 25 26.45 -7.28 11.62
CA GLY A 25 25.63 -7.13 12.83
C GLY A 25 24.27 -6.48 12.57
N ILE A 26 23.72 -6.62 11.36
CA ILE A 26 22.43 -6.06 10.97
C ILE A 26 21.36 -7.11 11.26
N GLU A 27 20.42 -6.80 12.14
CA GLU A 27 19.36 -7.71 12.53
C GLU A 27 18.19 -7.60 11.52
N MET A 28 17.86 -8.72 10.87
CA MET A 28 16.67 -8.84 10.05
C MET A 28 15.51 -9.33 10.92
N SER A 29 14.38 -8.62 10.90
CA SER A 29 13.22 -8.96 11.73
C SER A 29 11.89 -8.80 11.00
N ARG A 30 10.85 -9.48 11.50
CA ARG A 30 9.45 -9.30 11.08
C ARG A 30 8.58 -9.18 12.33
N LYS A 31 7.80 -8.10 12.44
CA LYS A 31 6.93 -7.83 13.61
C LYS A 31 7.67 -7.99 14.96
N GLY A 32 8.97 -7.66 15.01
CA GLY A 32 9.80 -7.78 16.21
C GLY A 32 10.50 -9.12 16.41
N TYR A 33 10.22 -10.15 15.60
CA TYR A 33 10.89 -11.44 15.64
C TYR A 33 12.11 -11.46 14.71
N ALA A 34 13.27 -11.79 15.24
CA ALA A 34 14.51 -11.94 14.47
C ALA A 34 14.42 -13.13 13.50
N ILE A 35 15.04 -12.99 12.34
CA ILE A 35 15.12 -14.02 11.29
C ILE A 35 16.60 -14.30 11.04
N THR A 36 16.97 -15.58 11.03
CA THR A 36 18.32 -16.07 10.72
C THR A 36 18.33 -16.91 9.46
N LEU A 37 19.51 -17.15 8.87
CA LEU A 37 19.65 -18.00 7.69
C LEU A 37 19.21 -19.45 7.95
N GLU A 38 19.39 -19.97 9.17
CA GLU A 38 18.93 -21.30 9.59
C GLU A 38 17.42 -21.47 9.41
N ASN A 39 16.65 -20.39 9.57
CA ASN A 39 15.20 -20.41 9.33
C ASN A 39 14.86 -20.58 7.84
N ILE A 40 15.80 -20.43 6.90
CA ILE A 40 15.53 -20.35 5.45
C ILE A 40 16.00 -21.60 4.70
N GLN A 41 17.00 -22.33 5.20
CA GLN A 41 17.73 -23.38 4.47
C GLN A 41 16.88 -24.57 3.97
N THR A 42 15.64 -24.72 4.43
CA THR A 42 14.73 -25.81 4.00
C THR A 42 13.66 -25.37 2.99
N GLY A 43 13.65 -24.11 2.53
CA GLY A 43 12.52 -23.56 1.76
C GLY A 43 11.23 -23.42 2.59
N VAL A 44 11.34 -23.64 3.90
CA VAL A 44 10.28 -23.53 4.91
C VAL A 44 10.80 -22.55 5.95
N ILE A 45 10.39 -21.29 5.85
CA ILE A 45 10.58 -20.37 6.97
C ILE A 45 9.56 -20.74 8.03
N ASN A 46 10.04 -21.28 9.15
CA ASN A 46 9.20 -21.56 10.30
C ASN A 46 8.84 -20.23 10.98
N TRP A 47 7.75 -19.62 10.53
CA TRP A 47 7.22 -18.35 11.07
C TRP A 47 6.49 -18.52 12.42
N GLY A 48 6.74 -19.61 13.16
CA GLY A 48 6.01 -19.93 14.39
C GLY A 48 4.71 -20.71 14.15
N GLY A 49 4.70 -21.62 13.17
CA GLY A 49 3.56 -22.48 12.85
C GLY A 49 3.97 -23.57 11.86
N TYR A 50 3.42 -24.78 12.03
CA TYR A 50 3.80 -25.97 11.26
C TYR A 50 3.70 -25.76 9.74
N GLY A 51 4.84 -25.89 9.03
CA GLY A 51 4.89 -26.39 7.65
C GLY A 51 4.43 -25.50 6.50
N SER A 52 4.72 -24.19 6.52
CA SER A 52 4.43 -23.30 5.37
C SER A 52 5.61 -23.19 4.39
N SER A 53 5.43 -23.62 3.14
CA SER A 53 6.32 -23.28 2.01
C SER A 53 5.82 -22.02 1.29
N PHE A 54 6.72 -21.25 0.68
CA PHE A 54 6.35 -20.09 -0.13
C PHE A 54 7.23 -19.98 -1.38
N SER A 55 6.71 -19.31 -2.40
CA SER A 55 7.47 -18.91 -3.59
C SER A 55 8.09 -17.53 -3.40
N ILE A 56 9.36 -17.35 -3.80
CA ILE A 56 10.06 -16.06 -3.72
C ILE A 56 9.52 -15.14 -4.81
N GLY A 57 8.63 -14.21 -4.43
CA GLY A 57 8.11 -13.16 -5.30
C GLY A 57 8.73 -11.78 -5.01
N PRO A 58 8.67 -10.82 -5.96
CA PRO A 58 9.37 -9.53 -5.90
C PRO A 58 8.94 -8.57 -4.78
N ASN A 59 7.92 -8.94 -4.00
CA ASN A 59 7.42 -8.13 -2.88
C ASN A 59 7.43 -8.88 -1.55
N LEU A 60 7.88 -10.13 -1.54
CA LEU A 60 7.80 -11.00 -0.37
C LEU A 60 8.58 -10.44 0.82
N PHE A 61 9.63 -9.66 0.61
CA PHE A 61 10.46 -9.17 1.71
C PHE A 61 10.22 -7.71 2.08
N ASN A 62 9.17 -7.08 1.53
CA ASN A 62 8.84 -5.68 1.80
C ASN A 62 8.42 -5.42 3.26
N TYR A 63 7.98 -6.45 3.98
CA TYR A 63 7.59 -6.37 5.39
C TYR A 63 8.73 -6.65 6.37
N LEU A 64 9.94 -6.94 5.89
CA LEU A 64 11.11 -7.10 6.76
C LEU A 64 11.63 -5.75 7.24
N THR A 65 11.98 -5.70 8.51
CA THR A 65 12.65 -4.59 9.18
C THR A 65 14.12 -4.93 9.38
N LEU A 66 15.00 -4.00 9.01
CA LEU A 66 16.44 -4.09 9.23
C LEU A 66 16.77 -3.16 10.39
N LYS A 67 17.37 -3.68 11.46
CA LYS A 67 17.95 -2.86 12.53
C LYS A 67 19.46 -2.85 12.36
N TYR A 68 20.05 -1.66 12.42
CA TYR A 68 21.47 -1.46 12.21
C TYR A 68 22.16 -1.17 13.55
N PRO A 69 23.41 -1.61 13.73
CA PRO A 69 24.16 -1.40 14.99
C PRO A 69 24.37 0.09 15.30
N ASP A 70 24.54 0.91 14.27
CA ASP A 70 24.79 2.37 14.39
C ASP A 70 23.49 3.20 14.40
N GLY A 71 22.32 2.54 14.51
CA GLY A 71 21.01 3.18 14.47
C GLY A 71 20.40 3.29 13.06
N ASP A 72 19.11 3.63 13.01
CA ASP A 72 18.35 3.63 11.76
C ASP A 72 18.79 4.76 10.81
N PRO A 73 18.85 4.49 9.49
CA PRO A 73 19.27 5.49 8.53
C PRO A 73 18.25 6.63 8.40
N PRO A 74 18.69 7.86 8.07
CA PRO A 74 17.81 9.00 7.91
C PRO A 74 16.67 8.76 6.91
N ARG A 75 15.51 9.37 7.17
CA ARG A 75 14.32 9.21 6.32
C ARG A 75 14.64 9.57 4.86
N GLY A 76 14.33 8.65 3.95
CA GLY A 76 14.55 8.81 2.51
C GLY A 76 15.90 8.30 2.00
N LYS A 77 16.82 7.89 2.88
CA LYS A 77 18.11 7.29 2.51
C LYS A 77 17.98 5.77 2.30
N THR A 78 17.25 5.37 1.25
CA THR A 78 16.91 3.94 1.01
C THR A 78 18.12 3.06 0.68
N PHE A 79 19.20 3.66 0.17
CA PHE A 79 20.46 3.00 -0.14
C PHE A 79 21.52 3.14 0.97
N ALA A 80 21.18 3.68 2.15
CA ALA A 80 22.08 3.67 3.30
C ALA A 80 22.61 2.24 3.60
N HIS A 81 23.89 2.12 3.95
CA HIS A 81 24.59 0.84 4.12
C HIS A 81 24.66 -0.04 2.85
N VAL A 82 24.36 0.50 1.67
CA VAL A 82 24.67 -0.15 0.39
C VAL A 82 25.98 0.42 -0.13
N LYS A 83 26.95 -0.46 -0.34
CA LYS A 83 28.23 -0.13 -0.94
C LYS A 83 28.37 -0.94 -2.21
N MET A 84 28.49 -0.24 -3.34
CA MET A 84 28.31 -0.86 -4.64
C MET A 84 29.40 -0.51 -5.66
N ILE A 85 29.55 -1.39 -6.65
CA ILE A 85 30.39 -1.15 -7.83
C ILE A 85 29.50 -1.20 -9.08
N PHE A 86 29.68 -0.22 -9.96
CA PHE A 86 29.22 -0.30 -11.34
C PHE A 86 30.29 -1.00 -12.18
N ASN A 87 29.97 -2.20 -12.65
CA ASN A 87 30.87 -3.02 -13.45
C ASN A 87 30.55 -2.80 -14.92
N GLY A 88 31.21 -1.80 -15.51
CA GLY A 88 30.92 -1.33 -16.86
C GLY A 88 29.81 -0.28 -16.90
N ASP A 89 29.56 0.27 -18.10
CA ASP A 89 28.61 1.37 -18.29
C ASP A 89 27.18 0.89 -18.45
N LEU A 90 26.21 1.65 -17.93
CA LEU A 90 24.80 1.32 -18.14
C LEU A 90 24.42 1.54 -19.62
N LYS A 91 23.64 0.62 -20.19
CA LYS A 91 23.30 0.64 -21.62
C LYS A 91 22.21 1.67 -21.94
N ASN A 92 21.23 1.82 -21.06
CA ASN A 92 20.03 2.63 -21.32
C ASN A 92 19.95 3.88 -20.45
N ASN A 93 20.89 4.06 -19.52
CA ASN A 93 20.90 5.17 -18.56
C ASN A 93 22.30 5.78 -18.48
N ASP A 94 22.38 7.06 -18.14
CA ASP A 94 23.65 7.71 -17.85
C ASP A 94 24.20 7.19 -16.51
N THR A 95 25.36 6.53 -16.56
CA THR A 95 26.02 5.94 -15.38
C THR A 95 26.30 7.01 -14.31
N GLU A 96 26.76 8.21 -14.69
CA GLU A 96 27.12 9.27 -13.75
C GLU A 96 25.87 9.85 -13.08
N GLU A 97 24.80 10.08 -13.84
CA GLU A 97 23.52 10.56 -13.29
C GLU A 97 22.95 9.56 -12.26
N VAL A 98 23.03 8.27 -12.58
CA VAL A 98 22.59 7.19 -11.69
C VAL A 98 23.44 7.12 -10.42
N ILE A 99 24.77 7.24 -10.53
CA ILE A 99 25.69 7.30 -9.38
C ILE A 99 25.33 8.47 -8.45
N GLN A 100 25.21 9.69 -8.99
CA GLN A 100 24.83 10.86 -8.19
C GLN A 100 23.50 10.69 -7.47
N ARG A 101 22.53 10.03 -8.13
CA ARG A 101 21.22 9.72 -7.54
C ARG A 101 21.35 8.73 -6.38
N ILE A 102 22.19 7.72 -6.50
CA ILE A 102 22.41 6.71 -5.46
C ILE A 102 23.08 7.33 -4.24
N GLU A 103 24.08 8.18 -4.45
CA GLU A 103 24.75 8.93 -3.38
C GLU A 103 23.76 9.83 -2.63
N LYS A 104 22.86 10.50 -3.36
CA LYS A 104 21.74 11.25 -2.75
C LYS A 104 20.82 10.35 -1.91
N LEU A 105 20.61 9.09 -2.32
CA LEU A 105 19.84 8.08 -1.58
C LEU A 105 20.65 7.41 -0.46
N GLY A 106 21.89 7.82 -0.23
CA GLY A 106 22.76 7.35 0.85
C GLY A 106 23.59 6.10 0.53
N GLY A 107 23.63 5.68 -0.74
CA GLY A 107 24.55 4.62 -1.18
C GLY A 107 25.96 5.14 -1.36
N LEU A 108 26.94 4.24 -1.27
CA LEU A 108 28.34 4.53 -1.53
C LEU A 108 28.79 3.77 -2.78
N VAL A 109 29.23 4.50 -3.80
CA VAL A 109 29.79 3.88 -5.02
C VAL A 109 31.31 3.86 -4.90
N VAL A 110 31.92 2.69 -5.13
CA VAL A 110 33.37 2.51 -5.11
C VAL A 110 33.85 1.87 -6.40
N GLN A 111 35.14 2.03 -6.72
CA GLN A 111 35.76 1.45 -7.92
C GLN A 111 36.42 0.09 -7.66
N ASN A 112 36.83 -0.17 -6.41
CA ASN A 112 37.59 -1.36 -6.04
C ASN A 112 36.79 -2.27 -5.12
N ILE A 113 37.02 -3.59 -5.24
CA ILE A 113 36.40 -4.58 -4.37
C ILE A 113 37.01 -4.51 -2.96
N ASP A 114 36.16 -4.39 -1.94
CA ASP A 114 36.52 -4.59 -0.54
C ASP A 114 35.46 -5.42 0.21
N LYS A 115 35.77 -5.78 1.45
CA LYS A 115 34.96 -6.67 2.29
C LYS A 115 33.59 -6.10 2.69
N LYS A 116 33.33 -4.80 2.45
CA LYS A 116 32.08 -4.15 2.85
C LYS A 116 31.13 -3.96 1.69
N ILE A 117 31.49 -4.40 0.48
CA ILE A 117 30.63 -4.32 -0.69
C ILE A 117 29.53 -5.34 -0.56
N ASN A 118 28.33 -4.94 -0.97
CA ASN A 118 27.15 -5.81 -0.96
C ASN A 118 26.37 -5.78 -2.27
N LEU A 119 26.78 -4.98 -3.24
CA LEU A 119 26.11 -4.90 -4.53
C LEU A 119 27.10 -4.69 -5.68
N ILE A 120 26.90 -5.42 -6.77
CA ILE A 120 27.50 -5.13 -8.07
C ILE A 120 26.39 -4.97 -9.09
N VAL A 121 26.47 -3.91 -9.89
CA VAL A 121 25.58 -3.67 -11.03
C VAL A 121 26.37 -3.91 -12.31
N ASN A 122 26.01 -4.96 -13.04
CA ASN A 122 26.64 -5.31 -14.31
C ASN A 122 26.02 -4.49 -15.45
N GLY A 123 26.86 -3.69 -16.10
CA GLY A 123 26.53 -2.94 -17.30
C GLY A 123 27.09 -3.59 -18.57
N LYS A 124 27.20 -2.78 -19.62
CA LYS A 124 27.93 -3.06 -20.85
C LYS A 124 29.42 -3.20 -20.52
N ASP A 125 30.10 -4.15 -21.16
CA ASP A 125 31.54 -4.41 -20.99
C ASP A 125 31.95 -4.78 -19.55
N ALA A 126 31.04 -5.40 -18.80
CA ALA A 126 31.28 -5.91 -17.45
C ALA A 126 32.49 -6.87 -17.37
N ASN A 127 33.40 -6.60 -16.44
CA ASN A 127 34.58 -7.41 -16.22
C ASN A 127 34.20 -8.74 -15.53
N LYS A 128 34.30 -9.85 -16.29
CA LYS A 128 34.01 -11.21 -15.81
C LYS A 128 34.88 -11.64 -14.62
N GLN A 129 36.09 -11.12 -14.47
CA GLN A 129 36.96 -11.44 -13.34
C GLN A 129 36.47 -10.82 -12.04
N LEU A 130 35.87 -9.62 -12.09
CA LEU A 130 35.29 -8.97 -10.92
C LEU A 130 34.07 -9.73 -10.42
N VAL A 131 33.21 -10.18 -11.33
CA VAL A 131 32.04 -11.03 -11.02
C VAL A 131 32.47 -12.31 -10.30
N LYS A 132 33.46 -13.03 -10.84
CA LYS A 132 33.99 -14.25 -10.20
C LYS A 132 34.60 -14.00 -8.82
N LYS A 133 35.20 -12.83 -8.57
CA LYS A 133 35.72 -12.45 -7.25
C LYS A 133 34.57 -12.18 -6.27
N ALA A 134 33.50 -11.54 -6.73
CA ALA A 134 32.33 -11.24 -5.92
C ALA A 134 31.51 -12.48 -5.56
N GLU A 135 31.34 -13.41 -6.50
CA GLU A 135 30.69 -14.71 -6.25
C GLU A 135 31.37 -15.48 -5.11
N LYS A 136 32.70 -15.41 -4.99
CA LYS A 136 33.46 -16.04 -3.91
C LYS A 136 33.22 -15.42 -2.53
N LEU A 137 32.75 -14.17 -2.46
CA LEU A 137 32.50 -13.49 -1.19
C LEU A 137 31.17 -13.93 -0.56
N ASN A 138 30.25 -14.49 -1.35
CA ASN A 138 28.95 -15.01 -0.91
C ASN A 138 28.08 -14.03 -0.09
N HIS A 139 28.38 -12.73 -0.13
CA HIS A 139 27.62 -11.65 0.50
C HIS A 139 27.42 -10.45 -0.43
N VAL A 140 27.73 -10.61 -1.72
CA VAL A 140 27.64 -9.57 -2.73
C VAL A 140 26.52 -9.93 -3.70
N LEU A 141 25.47 -9.11 -3.73
CA LEU A 141 24.37 -9.27 -4.67
C LEU A 141 24.82 -8.78 -6.06
N ILE A 142 24.56 -9.55 -7.12
CA ILE A 142 24.96 -9.20 -8.49
C ILE A 142 23.69 -8.99 -9.31
N LEU A 143 23.47 -7.75 -9.77
CA LEU A 143 22.29 -7.35 -10.54
C LEU A 143 22.68 -6.93 -11.95
N ASP A 144 21.78 -7.16 -12.90
CA ASP A 144 21.83 -6.50 -14.21
C ASP A 144 21.21 -5.10 -14.13
N GLU A 145 21.46 -4.27 -15.14
CA GLU A 145 20.89 -2.93 -15.22
C GLU A 145 19.35 -2.95 -15.06
N LYS A 146 18.65 -3.89 -15.69
CA LYS A 146 17.18 -3.96 -15.63
C LYS A 146 16.68 -4.16 -14.20
N ARG A 147 17.19 -5.18 -13.48
CA ARG A 147 16.82 -5.41 -12.07
C ARG A 147 17.23 -4.25 -11.19
N PHE A 148 18.37 -3.62 -11.47
CA PHE A 148 18.85 -2.49 -10.70
C PHE A 148 17.93 -1.26 -10.83
N ILE A 149 17.48 -0.94 -12.04
CA ILE A 149 16.57 0.20 -12.26
C ILE A 149 15.21 -0.03 -11.57
N GLU A 150 14.69 -1.26 -11.55
CA GLU A 150 13.43 -1.59 -10.88
C GLU A 150 13.45 -1.32 -9.36
N ILE A 151 14.61 -1.45 -8.71
CA ILE A 151 14.75 -1.19 -7.26
C ILE A 151 14.97 0.28 -6.93
N LEU A 152 15.30 1.12 -7.92
CA LEU A 152 15.43 2.55 -7.70
C LEU A 152 14.06 3.13 -7.35
N PRO A 153 13.96 3.95 -6.29
CA PRO A 153 12.69 4.57 -5.94
C PRO A 153 12.27 5.46 -7.11
N ALA A 154 11.03 5.28 -7.61
CA ALA A 154 10.50 6.10 -8.69
C ALA A 154 10.83 7.58 -8.46
N ILE A 155 11.33 8.27 -9.50
CA ILE A 155 11.64 9.69 -9.40
C ILE A 155 10.35 10.35 -8.95
N ARG A 156 10.31 10.79 -7.68
CA ARG A 156 9.25 11.65 -7.21
C ARG A 156 9.38 12.89 -8.09
N LYS A 157 8.49 13.02 -9.08
CA LYS A 157 8.24 14.34 -9.68
C LYS A 157 8.15 15.28 -8.47
N LYS A 158 8.96 16.35 -8.45
CA LYS A 158 8.75 17.48 -7.51
C LYS A 158 7.24 17.60 -7.41
N PRO A 159 6.64 17.58 -6.19
CA PRO A 159 5.20 17.51 -6.08
C PRO A 159 4.69 18.50 -7.10
N ILE A 160 4.06 17.98 -8.17
CA ILE A 160 3.34 18.83 -9.10
C ILE A 160 2.50 19.57 -8.10
N LYS A 161 2.72 20.89 -7.95
CA LYS A 161 1.89 21.71 -7.07
C LYS A 161 0.52 21.22 -7.46
N ARG A 162 -0.12 20.42 -6.59
CA ARG A 162 -1.46 19.94 -6.89
C ARG A 162 -2.11 21.26 -7.22
N LYS A 163 -2.63 21.43 -8.45
CA LYS A 163 -3.58 22.51 -8.66
C LYS A 163 -4.47 22.35 -7.46
N VAL A 164 -4.40 23.30 -6.52
CA VAL A 164 -5.15 23.21 -5.29
C VAL A 164 -6.54 23.10 -5.86
N LYS A 165 -7.12 21.89 -5.81
CA LYS A 165 -8.53 21.75 -6.15
C LYS A 165 -9.16 22.83 -5.27
N PRO A 166 -9.96 23.73 -5.86
CA PRO A 166 -10.57 24.81 -5.09
C PRO A 166 -11.07 24.18 -3.79
N ARG A 167 -10.71 24.79 -2.66
CA ARG A 167 -11.06 24.27 -1.33
C ARG A 167 -12.52 23.85 -1.42
N LYS A 168 -12.80 22.55 -1.20
CA LYS A 168 -14.16 22.03 -1.17
C LYS A 168 -14.95 22.96 -0.26
N ASP A 169 -15.91 23.69 -0.83
CA ASP A 169 -16.65 24.69 -0.08
C ASP A 169 -17.30 23.97 1.09
N LEU A 170 -16.92 24.39 2.29
CA LEU A 170 -17.48 23.80 3.50
C LEU A 170 -18.95 24.25 3.55
N PRO A 171 -19.90 23.35 3.81
CA PRO A 171 -21.26 23.77 4.02
C PRO A 171 -21.31 24.77 5.17
N ASN A 172 -21.74 26.00 4.89
CA ASN A 172 -21.92 27.05 5.91
C ASN A 172 -23.20 26.83 6.73
N THR A 173 -24.01 25.83 6.34
CA THR A 173 -25.28 25.47 6.99
C THR A 173 -25.10 24.71 8.30
N VAL A 174 -23.89 24.24 8.59
CA VAL A 174 -23.57 23.54 9.85
C VAL A 174 -22.21 23.95 10.39
N ASP A 175 -22.07 23.89 11.72
CA ASP A 175 -20.81 24.16 12.39
C ASP A 175 -19.69 23.22 11.91
N LYS A 176 -18.52 23.79 11.65
CA LYS A 176 -17.32 23.03 11.24
C LYS A 176 -16.96 21.92 12.25
N LYS A 177 -17.25 22.11 13.53
CA LYS A 177 -17.04 21.08 14.57
C LYS A 177 -17.91 19.85 14.34
N VAL A 178 -19.18 20.05 13.97
CA VAL A 178 -20.13 18.99 13.65
C VAL A 178 -19.63 18.17 12.46
N LEU A 179 -19.21 18.83 11.37
CA LEU A 179 -18.64 18.17 10.19
C LEU A 179 -17.37 17.37 10.52
N ASN A 180 -16.48 17.93 11.34
CA ASN A 180 -15.26 17.24 11.76
C ASN A 180 -15.56 16.02 12.65
N ASN A 181 -16.58 16.11 13.50
CA ASN A 181 -17.01 14.99 14.34
C ASN A 181 -17.62 13.86 13.50
N LEU A 182 -18.56 14.18 12.60
CA LEU A 182 -19.11 13.21 11.64
C LEU A 182 -18.00 12.51 10.86
N LYS A 183 -17.05 13.29 10.33
CA LYS A 183 -15.92 12.73 9.59
C LYS A 183 -15.08 11.77 10.45
N LYS A 184 -14.85 12.08 11.72
CA LYS A 184 -14.11 11.17 12.64
C LYS A 184 -14.87 9.87 12.89
N LEU A 185 -16.19 9.95 13.06
CA LEU A 185 -17.04 8.78 13.28
C LEU A 185 -17.06 7.89 12.03
N PHE A 186 -17.23 8.47 10.83
CA PHE A 186 -17.27 7.72 9.57
C PHE A 186 -15.96 7.03 9.18
N ILE A 187 -14.80 7.56 9.61
CA ILE A 187 -13.49 6.93 9.32
C ILE A 187 -13.03 5.96 10.41
N SER A 188 -13.88 5.70 11.41
CA SER A 188 -13.60 4.71 12.45
C SER A 188 -13.56 3.30 11.87
N ARG A 189 -12.89 2.37 12.57
CA ARG A 189 -12.94 0.93 12.28
C ARG A 189 -13.79 0.21 13.33
N ASP A 190 -14.93 0.81 13.63
CA ASP A 190 -15.84 0.42 14.70
C ASP A 190 -17.26 0.72 14.23
N ASN A 191 -18.08 -0.31 14.12
CA ASN A 191 -19.44 -0.20 13.58
C ASN A 191 -20.32 0.66 14.49
N ASP A 192 -20.20 0.56 15.82
CA ASP A 192 -21.02 1.33 16.76
C ASP A 192 -20.74 2.84 16.63
N LEU A 193 -19.47 3.21 16.44
CA LEU A 193 -19.10 4.61 16.20
C LEU A 193 -19.61 5.12 14.86
N ILE A 194 -19.60 4.27 13.82
CA ILE A 194 -20.13 4.64 12.50
C ILE A 194 -21.65 4.79 12.58
N SER A 195 -22.36 3.86 13.23
CA SER A 195 -23.81 3.94 13.43
C SER A 195 -24.21 5.20 14.20
N GLN A 196 -23.48 5.56 15.26
CA GLN A 196 -23.68 6.84 15.95
C GLN A 196 -23.46 8.05 15.03
N GLY A 197 -22.44 8.00 14.18
CA GLY A 197 -22.20 9.03 13.18
C GLY A 197 -23.32 9.13 12.15
N LEU A 198 -23.86 7.99 11.72
CA LEU A 198 -24.96 7.92 10.76
C LEU A 198 -26.28 8.42 11.33
N GLU A 199 -26.58 8.10 12.59
CA GLU A 199 -27.75 8.64 13.31
C GLU A 199 -27.65 10.14 13.48
N MET A 200 -26.48 10.63 13.91
CA MET A 200 -26.22 12.06 13.99
C MET A 200 -26.35 12.72 12.62
N PHE A 201 -25.78 12.14 11.56
CA PHE A 201 -25.89 12.64 10.20
C PHE A 201 -27.35 12.70 9.72
N ARG A 202 -28.13 11.64 9.95
CA ARG A 202 -29.55 11.57 9.61
C ARG A 202 -30.35 12.66 10.31
N SER A 203 -30.09 12.89 11.60
CA SER A 203 -30.78 13.91 12.40
C SER A 203 -30.54 15.36 11.94
N LEU A 204 -29.51 15.61 11.13
CA LEU A 204 -29.25 16.94 10.58
C LEU A 204 -30.21 17.31 9.45
N GLU A 205 -30.80 16.32 8.76
CA GLU A 205 -31.70 16.51 7.61
C GLU A 205 -31.20 17.56 6.62
N ASN A 206 -29.88 17.56 6.34
CA ASN A 206 -29.21 18.65 5.62
C ASN A 206 -28.58 18.17 4.31
N ALA A 207 -29.17 18.58 3.18
CA ALA A 207 -28.69 18.22 1.85
C ALA A 207 -27.26 18.67 1.55
N ASP A 208 -26.82 19.83 2.06
CA ASP A 208 -25.48 20.34 1.81
C ASP A 208 -24.41 19.50 2.53
N VAL A 209 -24.74 18.98 3.72
CA VAL A 209 -23.88 18.04 4.44
C VAL A 209 -23.75 16.73 3.67
N SER A 210 -24.88 16.19 3.18
CA SER A 210 -24.90 15.00 2.33
C SER A 210 -24.10 15.20 1.05
N LYS A 211 -24.29 16.34 0.37
CA LYS A 211 -23.53 16.72 -0.83
C LYS A 211 -22.05 16.82 -0.53
N TYR A 212 -21.66 17.40 0.60
CA TYR A 212 -20.26 17.46 1.02
C TYR A 212 -19.64 16.07 1.17
N PHE A 213 -20.33 15.12 1.80
CA PHE A 213 -19.81 13.76 1.97
C PHE A 213 -19.84 12.93 0.70
N LEU A 214 -20.86 13.09 -0.16
CA LEU A 214 -21.03 12.29 -1.39
C LEU A 214 -20.39 12.89 -2.63
N ASP A 215 -19.90 14.13 -2.57
CA ASP A 215 -19.21 14.75 -3.69
C ASP A 215 -17.98 13.92 -4.12
N GLU A 216 -17.83 13.75 -5.42
CA GLU A 216 -16.90 12.83 -6.12
C GLU A 216 -17.17 11.32 -5.96
N VAL A 217 -18.26 10.89 -5.32
CA VAL A 217 -18.71 9.49 -5.37
C VAL A 217 -19.35 9.22 -6.73
N GLN A 218 -18.97 8.10 -7.35
CA GLN A 218 -19.46 7.71 -8.67
C GLN A 218 -19.92 6.25 -8.70
N TYR A 219 -20.75 5.92 -9.68
CA TYR A 219 -21.16 4.55 -9.96
C TYR A 219 -20.71 4.16 -11.37
N ALA A 220 -19.88 3.11 -11.47
CA ALA A 220 -19.35 2.64 -12.74
C ALA A 220 -20.30 1.62 -13.38
N THR A 221 -21.04 2.05 -14.39
CA THR A 221 -22.04 1.22 -15.11
C THR A 221 -21.44 0.21 -16.08
N LYS A 222 -20.16 0.32 -16.46
CA LYS A 222 -19.55 -0.42 -17.58
C LYS A 222 -18.62 -1.57 -17.19
N ALA A 223 -18.33 -1.75 -15.90
CA ALA A 223 -17.37 -2.75 -15.42
C ALA A 223 -17.78 -3.24 -14.03
N ASP A 224 -18.65 -4.24 -13.98
CA ASP A 224 -18.89 -5.04 -12.76
C ASP A 224 -19.80 -4.39 -11.69
N GLY A 225 -20.28 -3.17 -11.90
CA GLY A 225 -21.22 -2.52 -10.97
C GLY A 225 -20.57 -2.12 -9.66
N ARG A 226 -19.62 -1.17 -9.73
CA ARG A 226 -18.87 -0.73 -8.54
C ARG A 226 -19.20 0.71 -8.17
N LEU A 227 -19.45 0.92 -6.87
CA LEU A 227 -19.39 2.24 -6.26
C LEU A 227 -17.92 2.65 -6.13
N ILE A 228 -17.56 3.77 -6.73
CA ILE A 228 -16.23 4.36 -6.63
C ILE A 228 -16.29 5.40 -5.50
N PRO A 229 -15.67 5.11 -4.34
CA PRO A 229 -15.68 6.03 -3.21
C PRO A 229 -14.81 7.25 -3.48
N ASN A 230 -15.14 8.36 -2.82
CA ASN A 230 -14.27 9.53 -2.78
C ASN A 230 -13.13 9.34 -1.73
N PRO A 231 -12.20 10.30 -1.60
CA PRO A 231 -11.10 10.19 -0.63
C PRO A 231 -11.49 10.14 0.85
N ILE A 232 -12.74 10.48 1.23
CA ILE A 232 -13.21 10.35 2.61
C ILE A 232 -13.47 8.88 2.93
N PHE A 233 -14.07 8.15 1.98
CA PHE A 233 -14.46 6.74 2.12
C PHE A 233 -13.49 5.77 1.44
N SER A 234 -12.23 6.18 1.24
CA SER A 234 -11.17 5.35 0.67
C SER A 234 -10.06 5.10 1.68
N GLY A 235 -9.67 3.84 1.88
CA GLY A 235 -8.69 3.44 2.88
C GLY A 235 -7.84 2.24 2.50
N THR A 236 -7.14 1.68 3.48
CA THR A 236 -6.42 0.40 3.34
C THR A 236 -7.41 -0.75 3.28
N ALA A 237 -7.06 -1.89 2.67
CA ALA A 237 -7.95 -3.06 2.58
C ALA A 237 -8.65 -3.44 3.91
N PRO A 238 -7.96 -3.53 5.08
CA PRO A 238 -8.64 -3.87 6.34
C PRO A 238 -9.60 -2.79 6.89
N ALA A 239 -9.53 -1.57 6.36
CA ALA A 239 -10.39 -0.46 6.77
C ALA A 239 -11.56 -0.24 5.82
N GLN A 240 -11.44 -0.73 4.58
CA GLN A 240 -12.38 -0.44 3.51
C GLN A 240 -13.81 -0.92 3.82
N PRO A 241 -14.04 -2.07 4.49
CA PRO A 241 -15.39 -2.54 4.83
C PRO A 241 -16.17 -1.55 5.71
N TYR A 242 -15.50 -0.97 6.72
CA TYR A 242 -16.07 0.04 7.60
C TYR A 242 -16.37 1.35 6.85
N LEU A 243 -15.46 1.77 5.96
CA LEU A 243 -15.65 2.96 5.14
C LEU A 243 -16.78 2.78 4.12
N ASN A 244 -16.94 1.56 3.59
CA ASN A 244 -18.04 1.19 2.72
C ASN A 244 -19.37 1.20 3.47
N TYR A 245 -19.42 0.66 4.69
CA TYR A 245 -20.60 0.78 5.56
C TYR A 245 -20.99 2.24 5.77
N ALA A 246 -20.03 3.10 6.14
CA ALA A 246 -20.29 4.53 6.31
C ALA A 246 -20.79 5.20 5.01
N LEU A 247 -20.19 4.87 3.86
CA LEU A 247 -20.62 5.39 2.55
C LEU A 247 -22.05 4.98 2.22
N LEU A 248 -22.37 3.68 2.35
CA LEU A 248 -23.71 3.15 2.09
C LEU A 248 -24.73 3.83 3.02
N GLY A 249 -24.40 4.00 4.30
CA GLY A 249 -25.23 4.71 5.27
C GLY A 249 -25.47 6.18 4.90
N VAL A 250 -24.43 6.91 4.48
CA VAL A 250 -24.58 8.31 4.05
C VAL A 250 -25.44 8.41 2.80
N ILE A 251 -25.33 7.49 1.84
CA ILE A 251 -26.22 7.43 0.69
C ILE A 251 -27.65 7.16 1.16
N ALA A 252 -27.85 6.13 1.97
CA ALA A 252 -29.17 5.68 2.43
C ALA A 252 -29.92 6.74 3.22
N TYR A 253 -29.25 7.39 4.18
CA TYR A 253 -29.85 8.33 5.12
C TYR A 253 -29.77 9.79 4.69
N ALA A 254 -29.21 10.09 3.52
CA ALA A 254 -29.30 11.43 2.95
C ALA A 254 -30.78 11.80 2.69
N PRO A 255 -31.16 13.06 2.95
CA PRO A 255 -32.52 13.55 2.74
C PRO A 255 -32.91 13.53 1.27
N ASP A 256 -34.22 13.53 1.00
CA ASP A 256 -34.78 13.37 -0.34
C ASP A 256 -34.50 14.54 -1.28
N ASP A 257 -34.07 15.70 -0.77
CA ASP A 257 -33.62 16.84 -1.57
C ASP A 257 -32.13 16.75 -1.97
N CYS A 258 -31.40 15.71 -1.52
CA CYS A 258 -30.03 15.44 -1.95
C CYS A 258 -30.00 14.69 -3.29
N GLU A 259 -29.87 15.44 -4.39
CA GLU A 259 -29.84 14.89 -5.75
C GLU A 259 -28.76 13.80 -5.96
N ILE A 260 -27.56 13.97 -5.41
CA ILE A 260 -26.47 12.99 -5.55
C ILE A 260 -26.87 11.64 -4.95
N ALA A 261 -27.42 11.66 -3.74
CA ALA A 261 -27.84 10.45 -3.05
C ALA A 261 -28.97 9.75 -3.81
N ASN A 262 -30.00 10.49 -4.22
CA ASN A 262 -31.11 9.92 -4.98
C ASN A 262 -30.68 9.33 -6.32
N ASN A 263 -29.79 10.03 -7.03
CA ASN A 263 -29.22 9.50 -8.26
C ASN A 263 -28.49 8.17 -8.01
N LEU A 264 -27.71 8.06 -6.94
CA LEU A 264 -27.03 6.81 -6.57
C LEU A 264 -28.04 5.71 -6.18
N LYS A 265 -29.00 5.99 -5.28
CA LYS A 265 -30.06 5.04 -4.86
C LYS A 265 -30.80 4.44 -6.05
N ASN A 266 -31.08 5.25 -7.07
CA ASN A 266 -31.86 4.86 -8.24
C ASN A 266 -31.03 4.28 -9.40
N SER A 267 -29.75 4.64 -9.52
CA SER A 267 -28.92 4.22 -10.67
C SER A 267 -28.18 2.91 -10.43
N VAL A 268 -27.93 2.53 -9.17
CA VAL A 268 -27.21 1.31 -8.82
C VAL A 268 -28.10 0.10 -9.10
N LYS A 269 -27.67 -0.74 -10.05
CA LYS A 269 -28.32 -1.99 -10.45
C LYS A 269 -27.50 -3.22 -10.09
N PHE A 270 -26.18 -3.09 -10.14
CA PHE A 270 -25.23 -4.14 -9.80
C PHE A 270 -24.31 -3.56 -8.75
N LEU A 271 -24.11 -4.26 -7.64
CA LEU A 271 -23.24 -3.80 -6.58
C LEU A 271 -22.30 -4.91 -6.12
N ASP A 272 -21.02 -4.75 -6.43
CA ASP A 272 -19.90 -5.48 -5.81
C ASP A 272 -19.32 -4.60 -4.71
N ILE A 273 -19.54 -4.97 -3.45
CA ILE A 273 -19.05 -4.21 -2.30
C ILE A 273 -18.74 -5.10 -1.10
N GLU A 274 -17.64 -4.80 -0.43
CA GLU A 274 -17.29 -5.37 0.87
C GLU A 274 -17.82 -4.48 1.99
N THR A 275 -18.66 -4.97 2.89
CA THR A 275 -19.22 -4.18 4.00
C THR A 275 -19.34 -5.00 5.28
N THR A 276 -19.30 -4.32 6.43
CA THR A 276 -19.50 -4.95 7.75
C THR A 276 -20.97 -4.99 8.16
N ILE A 277 -21.81 -4.09 7.61
CA ILE A 277 -23.26 -4.02 7.89
C ILE A 277 -24.02 -3.84 6.58
N SER A 278 -25.11 -4.59 6.42
CA SER A 278 -25.93 -4.61 5.20
C SER A 278 -27.17 -3.72 5.25
N SER A 279 -27.62 -3.26 6.42
CA SER A 279 -28.87 -2.50 6.59
C SER A 279 -29.05 -1.30 5.63
N PRO A 280 -28.03 -0.51 5.28
CA PRO A 280 -28.21 0.59 4.34
C PRO A 280 -28.49 0.15 2.89
N LEU A 281 -28.26 -1.11 2.54
CA LEU A 281 -28.52 -1.64 1.19
C LEU A 281 -30.00 -1.58 0.81
N ALA A 282 -30.90 -1.57 1.79
CA ALA A 282 -32.34 -1.43 1.57
C ALA A 282 -32.73 -0.13 0.84
N ALA A 283 -31.87 0.90 0.84
CA ALA A 283 -32.13 2.15 0.13
C ALA A 283 -31.95 2.05 -1.40
N PHE A 284 -31.31 1.00 -1.92
CA PHE A 284 -31.05 0.80 -3.35
C PHE A 284 -32.19 0.00 -3.99
N GLN A 285 -33.26 0.70 -4.38
CA GLN A 285 -34.52 0.07 -4.79
C GLN A 285 -34.46 -0.66 -6.14
N ASN A 286 -33.49 -0.32 -6.98
CA ASN A 286 -33.32 -0.86 -8.34
C ASN A 286 -32.17 -1.88 -8.42
N LEU A 287 -31.71 -2.41 -7.28
CA LEU A 287 -30.63 -3.38 -7.21
C LEU A 287 -31.09 -4.73 -7.78
N GLU A 288 -30.49 -5.15 -8.89
CA GLU A 288 -30.76 -6.40 -9.62
C GLU A 288 -29.74 -7.50 -9.23
N SER A 289 -28.53 -7.13 -8.82
CA SER A 289 -27.48 -8.05 -8.38
C SER A 289 -26.61 -7.45 -7.29
N LEU A 290 -26.26 -8.27 -6.30
CA LEU A 290 -25.43 -7.91 -5.16
C LEU A 290 -24.39 -8.99 -4.92
N ASP A 291 -23.11 -8.61 -4.94
CA ASP A 291 -21.99 -9.47 -4.58
C ASP A 291 -21.36 -8.98 -3.26
N LEU A 292 -21.47 -9.81 -2.22
CA LEU A 292 -20.88 -9.60 -0.90
C LEU A 292 -19.83 -10.67 -0.58
N SER A 293 -19.35 -11.43 -1.56
CA SER A 293 -18.46 -12.59 -1.36
C SER A 293 -17.18 -12.27 -0.59
N ASN A 294 -16.72 -11.02 -0.64
CA ASN A 294 -15.54 -10.55 0.07
C ASN A 294 -15.82 -10.02 1.49
N SER A 295 -17.07 -9.98 1.94
CA SER A 295 -17.48 -9.42 3.25
C SER A 295 -17.23 -10.40 4.40
N GLU A 296 -15.96 -10.71 4.69
CA GLU A 296 -15.56 -11.68 5.73
C GLU A 296 -16.02 -11.28 7.15
N GLY A 297 -16.32 -10.00 7.38
CA GLY A 297 -16.76 -9.43 8.67
C GLY A 297 -18.20 -8.90 8.67
N LEU A 298 -19.09 -9.46 7.86
CA LEU A 298 -20.49 -9.05 7.81
C LEU A 298 -21.23 -9.49 9.08
N GLU A 299 -21.75 -8.53 9.85
CA GLU A 299 -22.39 -8.77 11.16
C GLU A 299 -23.91 -8.92 11.07
N ASP A 300 -24.53 -8.44 9.99
CA ASP A 300 -25.98 -8.35 9.83
C ASP A 300 -26.44 -8.54 8.36
N LEU A 301 -27.61 -9.16 8.16
CA LEU A 301 -28.26 -9.41 6.87
C LEU A 301 -29.64 -8.73 6.71
N ASP A 302 -30.10 -7.94 7.69
CA ASP A 302 -31.45 -7.34 7.70
C ASP A 302 -31.73 -6.47 6.46
N GLY A 303 -30.70 -5.78 5.96
CA GLY A 303 -30.80 -4.96 4.74
C GLY A 303 -31.04 -5.77 3.47
N ILE A 304 -30.63 -7.04 3.44
CA ILE A 304 -30.78 -7.94 2.30
C ILE A 304 -32.20 -8.49 2.23
N ALA A 305 -32.83 -8.77 3.38
CA ALA A 305 -34.20 -9.28 3.45
C ALA A 305 -35.23 -8.29 2.85
N SER A 306 -34.89 -7.01 2.82
CA SER A 306 -35.72 -5.92 2.31
C SER A 306 -35.54 -5.65 0.80
N LEU A 307 -34.55 -6.28 0.15
CA LEU A 307 -34.34 -6.15 -1.28
C LEU A 307 -35.42 -6.93 -2.03
N LYS A 308 -36.03 -6.29 -3.04
CA LYS A 308 -37.03 -6.96 -3.90
C LYS A 308 -36.32 -8.07 -4.69
N LYS A 309 -36.89 -9.27 -4.66
CA LYS A 309 -36.49 -10.39 -5.53
C LYS A 309 -36.77 -10.08 -6.99
#